data_AF-A0A8X6X3Y6-F1
#
_entry.id   AF-A0A8X6X3Y6-F1
#
_cell.length_a   1.000
_cell.length_b   1.000
_cell.length_c   1.000
_cell.angle_alpha   90.00
_cell.angle_beta   90.00
_cell.angle_gamma   90.00
#
_symmetry.space_group_name_H-M   'P 1'
#
loop_
_entity.id
_entity.type
_entity.pdbx_description
1 polymer ?
#
loop_
_entity_poly.entity_id
_entity_poly.type
_entity_poly.pdbx_seq_one_letter_code
_entity_poly.pdbx_strand_id
1 'polypeptide(L)'
;MPSEINQLMARESEEKFDDYDYIKGLLLKRFKLSTEIFRQKFVKHQRNPAQSWRDFVFEITSYFEEWLGGLGVNDFEGLKNLMITDQLKRRVSGDVREQFVDIWVKSIVSDDLADKLDEYESVRANVRGAHSNDTRYTGRQIISLSRIIRALVCNQKVHPFFGKLNYR
;
A
#
# COMPACT_ATOMS: atom_id res chain seq x y z
N MET A 1 -11.52 -18.74 3.98
CA MET A 1 -10.57 -17.83 4.64
C MET A 1 -9.61 -17.28 3.61
N PRO A 2 -9.36 -15.96 3.54
CA PRO A 2 -8.37 -15.37 2.62
C PRO A 2 -7.01 -16.06 2.77
N SER A 3 -6.39 -16.46 1.65
CA SER A 3 -5.12 -17.21 1.62
C SER A 3 -3.98 -16.51 2.36
N GLU A 4 -4.08 -15.19 2.47
CA GLU A 4 -3.16 -14.30 3.16
C GLU A 4 -3.13 -14.52 4.68
N ILE A 5 -4.26 -14.90 5.30
CA ILE A 5 -4.32 -15.25 6.73
C ILE A 5 -3.52 -16.53 6.96
N ASN A 6 -3.70 -17.53 6.11
CA ASN A 6 -3.02 -18.82 6.26
C ASN A 6 -1.50 -18.70 6.10
N GLN A 7 -1.02 -17.84 5.20
CA GLN A 7 0.42 -17.58 5.04
C GLN A 7 1.03 -16.79 6.20
N LEU A 8 0.22 -16.01 6.91
CA LEU A 8 0.64 -15.24 8.08
C LEU A 8 0.75 -16.16 9.31
N MET A 9 -0.23 -17.06 9.48
CA MET A 9 -0.18 -18.13 10.48
C MET A 9 1.00 -19.07 10.22
N ALA A 10 1.31 -19.42 8.97
CA ALA A 10 2.43 -20.31 8.65
C ALA A 10 3.84 -19.75 8.95
N ARG A 11 3.96 -18.45 9.30
CA ARG A 11 5.25 -17.78 9.55
C ARG A 11 5.52 -17.50 11.04
N GLU A 12 4.52 -17.62 11.89
CA GLU A 12 4.63 -17.38 13.34
C GLU A 12 4.67 -18.71 14.11
N SER A 13 5.26 -18.69 15.30
CA SER A 13 5.36 -19.86 16.18
C SER A 13 4.03 -20.17 16.85
N GLU A 14 3.70 -21.47 16.98
CA GLU A 14 2.42 -21.94 17.54
C GLU A 14 2.10 -21.39 18.94
N GLU A 15 3.13 -21.16 19.76
CA GLU A 15 3.04 -20.60 21.12
C GLU A 15 2.41 -19.19 21.20
N LYS A 16 2.34 -18.45 20.10
CA LYS A 16 1.78 -17.08 20.07
C LYS A 16 0.35 -17.02 19.51
N PHE A 17 -0.22 -18.15 19.08
CA PHE A 17 -1.60 -18.18 18.56
C PHE A 17 -2.66 -18.06 19.66
N ASP A 18 -2.32 -18.46 20.89
CA ASP A 18 -3.24 -18.39 22.03
C ASP A 18 -3.31 -16.98 22.66
N ASP A 19 -2.36 -16.09 22.33
CA ASP A 19 -2.42 -14.69 22.73
C ASP A 19 -3.33 -13.90 21.77
N TYR A 20 -4.58 -13.75 22.19
CA TYR A 20 -5.60 -13.03 21.44
C TYR A 20 -5.19 -11.58 21.11
N ASP A 21 -4.55 -10.87 22.04
CA ASP A 21 -4.16 -9.47 21.83
C ASP A 21 -2.96 -9.35 20.89
N TYR A 22 -2.02 -10.30 20.95
CA TYR A 22 -0.94 -10.41 19.97
C TYR A 22 -1.47 -10.72 18.57
N ILE A 23 -2.35 -11.72 18.41
CA ILE A 23 -2.92 -12.08 17.11
C ILE A 23 -3.82 -10.96 16.59
N LYS A 24 -4.64 -10.33 17.44
CA LYS A 24 -5.43 -9.16 17.05
C LYS A 24 -4.54 -8.00 16.63
N GLY A 25 -3.45 -7.72 17.35
CA GLY A 25 -2.48 -6.68 16.99
C GLY A 25 -1.73 -7.00 15.70
N LEU A 26 -1.35 -8.27 15.49
CA LEU A 26 -0.67 -8.75 14.30
C LEU A 26 -1.58 -8.70 13.08
N LEU A 27 -2.83 -9.17 13.23
CA LEU A 27 -3.88 -9.06 12.23
C LEU A 27 -4.18 -7.58 11.97
N LEU A 28 -4.43 -6.73 12.96
CA LEU A 28 -4.65 -5.30 12.75
C LEU A 28 -3.43 -4.58 12.15
N LYS A 29 -2.20 -5.04 12.39
CA LYS A 29 -0.96 -4.48 11.84
C LYS A 29 -0.65 -4.99 10.43
N ARG A 30 -1.07 -6.21 10.08
CA ARG A 30 -0.92 -6.79 8.73
C ARG A 30 -2.09 -6.44 7.84
N PHE A 31 -3.28 -6.49 8.40
CA PHE A 31 -4.50 -6.11 7.77
C PHE A 31 -4.60 -4.57 7.76
N LYS A 32 -4.19 -3.78 8.77
CA LYS A 32 -4.18 -2.28 8.71
C LYS A 32 -5.48 -1.70 8.09
N LEU A 33 -6.57 -2.45 8.22
CA LEU A 33 -7.59 -2.56 7.17
C LEU A 33 -8.83 -1.79 7.52
N SER A 34 -8.86 -0.91 8.51
CA SER A 34 -10.06 -0.07 8.69
C SER A 34 -10.27 0.77 7.41
N THR A 35 -9.29 1.61 7.09
CA THR A 35 -9.30 2.52 5.95
C THR A 35 -9.35 1.80 4.60
N GLU A 36 -8.55 0.74 4.41
CA GLU A 36 -8.53 -0.03 3.15
C GLU A 36 -9.78 -0.93 3.01
N ILE A 37 -10.40 -1.44 4.10
CA ILE A 37 -11.70 -2.15 4.02
C ILE A 37 -12.74 -1.16 3.55
N PHE A 38 -12.79 0.03 4.15
CA PHE A 38 -13.77 1.05 3.76
C PHE A 38 -13.61 1.45 2.30
N ARG A 39 -12.39 1.63 1.81
CA ARG A 39 -12.13 1.80 0.37
C ARG A 39 -12.65 0.63 -0.45
N GLN A 40 -12.33 -0.61 -0.08
CA GLN A 40 -12.78 -1.78 -0.83
C GLN A 40 -14.30 -1.94 -0.81
N LYS A 41 -14.96 -1.64 0.32
CA LYS A 41 -16.41 -1.58 0.41
C LYS A 41 -16.94 -0.49 -0.51
N PHE A 42 -16.45 0.73 -0.43
CA PHE A 42 -16.85 1.82 -1.32
C PHE A 42 -16.78 1.43 -2.82
N VAL A 43 -15.72 0.74 -3.23
CA VAL A 43 -15.50 0.38 -4.64
C VAL A 43 -16.26 -0.87 -5.09
N LYS A 44 -16.36 -1.89 -4.24
CA LYS A 44 -16.90 -3.22 -4.61
C LYS A 44 -18.33 -3.45 -4.13
N HIS A 45 -18.87 -2.57 -3.30
CA HIS A 45 -20.21 -2.74 -2.74
C HIS A 45 -21.25 -2.68 -3.86
N GLN A 46 -22.16 -3.66 -3.84
CA GLN A 46 -23.22 -3.81 -4.81
C GLN A 46 -24.55 -3.76 -4.08
N ARG A 47 -25.52 -3.10 -4.70
CA ARG A 47 -26.85 -2.96 -4.12
C ARG A 47 -27.54 -4.32 -4.08
N ASN A 48 -28.10 -4.67 -2.93
CA ASN A 48 -29.00 -5.82 -2.83
C ASN A 48 -30.33 -5.49 -3.52
N PRO A 49 -30.92 -6.39 -4.34
CA PRO A 49 -32.24 -6.18 -4.95
C PRO A 49 -33.36 -5.75 -3.98
N ALA A 50 -33.31 -6.19 -2.72
CA ALA A 50 -34.27 -5.85 -1.68
C ALA A 50 -33.98 -4.51 -0.95
N GLN A 51 -32.80 -3.93 -1.15
CA GLN A 51 -32.36 -2.70 -0.50
C GLN A 51 -32.86 -1.47 -1.26
N SER A 52 -33.31 -0.44 -0.53
CA SER A 52 -33.69 0.81 -1.17
C SER A 52 -32.47 1.56 -1.71
N TRP A 53 -32.67 2.41 -2.72
CA TRP A 53 -31.60 3.27 -3.22
C TRP A 53 -31.08 4.26 -2.17
N ARG A 54 -31.94 4.70 -1.23
CA ARG A 54 -31.53 5.60 -0.14
C ARG A 54 -30.60 4.90 0.83
N ASP A 55 -30.91 3.67 1.21
CA ASP A 55 -30.06 2.89 2.12
C ASP A 55 -28.72 2.57 1.47
N PHE A 56 -28.71 2.26 0.17
CA PHE A 56 -27.47 2.05 -0.58
C PHE A 56 -26.60 3.30 -0.62
N VAL A 57 -27.19 4.48 -0.91
CA VAL A 57 -26.47 5.76 -0.89
C VAL A 57 -25.91 6.04 0.52
N PHE A 58 -26.70 5.80 1.56
CA PHE A 58 -26.24 5.96 2.93
C PHE A 58 -25.01 5.07 3.22
N GLU A 59 -25.06 3.80 2.86
CA GLU A 59 -23.94 2.87 3.08
C GLU A 59 -22.68 3.29 2.32
N ILE A 60 -22.78 3.61 1.02
CA ILE A 60 -21.59 4.04 0.25
C ILE A 60 -21.03 5.37 0.77
N THR A 61 -21.88 6.29 1.22
CA THR A 61 -21.43 7.56 1.84
C THR A 61 -20.69 7.29 3.14
N SER A 62 -21.23 6.45 4.02
CA SER A 62 -20.53 6.10 5.26
C SER A 62 -19.19 5.41 5.01
N TYR A 63 -19.10 4.50 4.04
CA TYR A 63 -17.81 3.89 3.68
C TYR A 63 -16.82 4.93 3.14
N PHE A 64 -17.30 5.91 2.38
CA PHE A 64 -16.47 6.95 1.84
C PHE A 64 -15.95 7.90 2.92
N GLU A 65 -16.80 8.34 3.84
CA GLU A 65 -16.43 9.21 4.96
C GLU A 65 -15.44 8.53 5.92
N GLU A 66 -15.67 7.27 6.27
CA GLU A 66 -14.74 6.48 7.08
C GLU A 66 -13.39 6.27 6.38
N TRP A 67 -13.41 6.12 5.04
CA TRP A 67 -12.16 6.04 4.27
C TRP A 67 -11.39 7.35 4.30
N LEU A 68 -12.05 8.50 4.10
CA LEU A 68 -11.42 9.82 4.19
C LEU A 68 -10.89 10.11 5.61
N GLY A 69 -11.71 9.84 6.63
CA GLY A 69 -11.36 10.01 8.03
C GLY A 69 -10.15 9.14 8.42
N GLY A 70 -10.11 7.90 7.94
CA GLY A 70 -8.98 6.99 8.16
C GLY A 70 -7.67 7.41 7.48
N LEU A 71 -7.71 8.35 6.53
CA LEU A 71 -6.54 8.95 5.87
C LEU A 71 -6.28 10.40 6.33
N GLY A 72 -7.13 10.98 7.16
CA GLY A 72 -7.05 12.37 7.58
C GLY A 72 -7.28 13.37 6.44
N VAL A 73 -8.00 12.96 5.38
CA VAL A 73 -8.32 13.85 4.25
C VAL A 73 -9.55 14.68 4.60
N ASN A 74 -9.37 15.98 4.71
CA ASN A 74 -10.42 16.92 5.15
C ASN A 74 -10.63 18.11 4.20
N ASP A 75 -9.88 18.19 3.11
CA ASP A 75 -9.95 19.26 2.12
C ASP A 75 -10.15 18.73 0.69
N PHE A 76 -10.56 19.62 -0.20
CA PHE A 76 -10.85 19.27 -1.59
C PHE A 76 -9.58 18.84 -2.34
N GLU A 77 -8.43 19.42 -2.01
CA GLU A 77 -7.17 19.11 -2.67
C GLU A 77 -6.65 17.72 -2.24
N GLY A 78 -6.72 17.37 -0.96
CA GLY A 78 -6.44 16.02 -0.48
C GLY A 78 -7.37 14.99 -1.10
N LEU A 79 -8.65 15.32 -1.28
CA LEU A 79 -9.60 14.45 -1.96
C LEU A 79 -9.24 14.23 -3.44
N LYS A 80 -8.90 15.29 -4.19
CA LYS A 80 -8.44 15.16 -5.58
C LYS A 80 -7.22 14.26 -5.69
N ASN A 81 -6.22 14.50 -4.84
CA ASN A 81 -5.00 13.69 -4.81
C ASN A 81 -5.31 12.22 -4.48
N LEU A 82 -6.18 11.97 -3.49
CA LEU A 82 -6.62 10.61 -3.15
C LEU A 82 -7.27 9.90 -4.34
N MET A 83 -8.16 10.58 -5.05
CA MET A 83 -8.88 9.99 -6.19
C MET A 83 -7.94 9.65 -7.35
N ILE A 84 -7.01 10.56 -7.69
CA ILE A 84 -6.00 10.33 -8.72
C ILE A 84 -5.08 9.17 -8.29
N THR A 85 -4.65 9.16 -7.03
CA THR A 85 -3.83 8.10 -6.46
C THR A 85 -4.53 6.75 -6.48
N ASP A 86 -5.82 6.66 -6.13
CA ASP A 86 -6.59 5.40 -6.22
C ASP A 86 -6.67 4.91 -7.68
N GLN A 87 -6.83 5.82 -8.64
CA GLN A 87 -6.83 5.48 -10.06
C GLN A 87 -5.46 4.99 -10.55
N LEU A 88 -4.36 5.60 -10.09
CA LEU A 88 -3.01 5.12 -10.38
C LEU A 88 -2.81 3.70 -9.82
N LYS A 89 -3.18 3.48 -8.55
CA LYS A 89 -3.06 2.18 -7.88
C LYS A 89 -3.77 1.04 -8.62
N ARG A 90 -4.86 1.31 -9.33
CA ARG A 90 -5.59 0.30 -10.12
C ARG A 90 -4.85 -0.12 -11.40
N ARG A 91 -3.96 0.72 -11.92
CA ARG A 91 -3.20 0.47 -13.16
C ARG A 91 -1.87 -0.23 -12.91
N VAL A 92 -1.35 -0.15 -11.69
CA VAL A 92 -0.11 -0.83 -11.30
C VAL A 92 -0.37 -2.34 -11.18
N SER A 93 0.52 -3.12 -11.79
CA SER A 93 0.44 -4.59 -11.74
C SER A 93 0.61 -5.15 -10.32
N GLY A 94 0.00 -6.31 -10.07
CA GLY A 94 0.02 -6.96 -8.75
C GLY A 94 1.45 -7.20 -8.22
N ASP A 95 2.35 -7.65 -9.09
CA ASP A 95 3.76 -7.94 -8.76
C ASP A 95 4.51 -6.72 -8.22
N VAL A 96 4.24 -5.54 -8.80
CA VAL A 96 4.84 -4.26 -8.38
C VAL A 96 4.19 -3.80 -7.08
N ARG A 97 2.86 -3.87 -6.99
CA ARG A 97 2.11 -3.51 -5.77
C ARG A 97 2.58 -4.29 -4.54
N GLU A 98 2.88 -5.59 -4.68
CA GLU A 98 3.40 -6.43 -3.59
C GLU A 98 4.75 -5.96 -3.02
N GLN A 99 5.48 -5.11 -3.75
CA GLN A 99 6.71 -4.49 -3.26
C GLN A 99 6.45 -3.31 -2.33
N PHE A 100 5.25 -2.72 -2.40
CA PHE A 100 4.93 -1.44 -1.78
C PHE A 100 3.83 -1.53 -0.70
N VAL A 101 3.44 -2.74 -0.27
CA VAL A 101 2.29 -2.97 0.64
C VAL A 101 2.26 -2.02 1.85
N ASP A 102 3.42 -1.72 2.45
CA ASP A 102 3.50 -0.87 3.64
C ASP A 102 3.25 0.63 3.39
N ILE A 103 3.57 1.12 2.19
CA ILE A 103 3.33 2.51 1.80
C ILE A 103 2.03 2.66 0.99
N TRP A 104 1.57 1.58 0.36
CA TRP A 104 0.44 1.57 -0.57
C TRP A 104 -0.84 2.13 0.01
N VAL A 105 -1.17 1.79 1.26
CA VAL A 105 -2.40 2.24 1.93
C VAL A 105 -2.30 3.71 2.34
N LYS A 106 -1.09 4.20 2.64
CA LYS A 106 -0.83 5.56 3.16
C LYS A 106 -0.54 6.58 2.07
N SER A 107 -0.21 6.15 0.86
CA SER A 107 0.01 7.05 -0.27
C SER A 107 -1.31 7.72 -0.66
N ILE A 108 -1.38 9.03 -0.42
CA ILE A 108 -2.49 9.91 -0.80
C ILE A 108 -2.08 10.83 -1.95
N VAL A 109 -0.81 11.25 -1.97
CA VAL A 109 -0.25 12.14 -2.99
C VAL A 109 0.17 11.32 -4.21
N SER A 110 -0.39 11.65 -5.38
CA SER A 110 -0.17 10.88 -6.61
C SER A 110 1.27 10.95 -7.07
N ASP A 111 1.87 12.14 -6.97
CA ASP A 111 3.20 12.41 -7.52
C ASP A 111 4.27 11.65 -6.73
N ASP A 112 4.20 11.65 -5.39
CA ASP A 112 5.11 10.87 -4.56
C ASP A 112 4.99 9.35 -4.81
N LEU A 113 3.78 8.86 -5.11
CA LEU A 113 3.61 7.47 -5.50
C LEU A 113 4.18 7.18 -6.89
N ALA A 114 3.98 8.09 -7.86
CA ALA A 114 4.51 7.97 -9.21
C ALA A 114 6.04 7.96 -9.20
N ASP A 115 6.67 8.91 -8.50
CA ASP A 115 8.13 9.00 -8.38
C ASP A 115 8.74 7.69 -7.85
N LYS A 116 8.11 7.09 -6.83
CA LYS A 116 8.56 5.82 -6.25
C LYS A 116 8.38 4.63 -7.19
N LEU A 117 7.32 4.63 -7.99
CA LEU A 117 7.09 3.60 -9.00
C LEU A 117 8.13 3.71 -10.11
N ASP A 118 8.38 4.91 -10.62
CA ASP A 118 9.36 5.18 -11.67
C ASP A 118 10.79 4.83 -11.21
N GLU A 119 11.14 5.19 -9.97
CA GLU A 119 12.43 4.82 -9.38
C GLU A 119 12.59 3.29 -9.30
N TYR A 120 11.56 2.59 -8.81
CA TYR A 120 11.59 1.14 -8.73
C TYR A 120 11.68 0.47 -10.11
N GLU A 121 10.93 0.97 -11.09
CA GLU A 121 10.98 0.44 -12.45
C GLU A 121 12.33 0.69 -13.12
N SER A 122 12.93 1.87 -12.93
CA SER A 122 14.28 2.19 -13.40
C SER A 122 15.33 1.23 -12.83
N VAL A 123 15.30 1.01 -11.51
CA VAL A 123 16.23 0.06 -10.86
C VAL A 123 15.99 -1.36 -11.35
N ARG A 124 14.73 -1.79 -11.49
CA ARG A 124 14.37 -3.12 -12.00
C ARG A 124 14.83 -3.31 -13.45
N ALA A 125 14.72 -2.28 -14.29
CA ALA A 125 15.18 -2.27 -15.67
C ALA A 125 16.71 -2.39 -15.75
N ASN A 126 17.44 -1.64 -14.92
CA ASN A 126 18.91 -1.71 -14.84
C ASN A 126 19.41 -3.08 -14.39
N VAL A 127 18.73 -3.68 -13.41
CA VAL A 127 19.01 -5.07 -13.01
C VAL A 127 18.80 -5.99 -14.21
N ARG A 128 17.65 -5.95 -14.87
CA ARG A 128 17.36 -6.80 -16.04
C ARG A 128 18.33 -6.58 -17.22
N GLY A 129 18.72 -5.34 -17.49
CA GLY A 129 19.70 -5.00 -18.54
C GLY A 129 21.14 -5.42 -18.19
N ALA A 130 21.52 -5.43 -16.91
CA ALA A 130 22.76 -6.04 -16.47
C ALA A 130 22.72 -7.59 -16.59
N HIS A 131 21.53 -8.20 -16.46
CA HIS A 131 21.34 -9.64 -16.59
C HIS A 131 21.41 -10.17 -18.03
N SER A 132 21.23 -9.33 -19.06
CA SER A 132 21.48 -9.74 -20.46
C SER A 132 22.96 -9.88 -20.79
N ASN A 133 23.86 -9.36 -19.95
CA ASN A 133 25.31 -9.36 -20.19
C ASN A 133 26.10 -10.37 -19.31
N ASP A 134 25.50 -11.04 -18.32
CA ASP A 134 26.19 -12.06 -17.50
C ASP A 134 25.24 -13.19 -17.04
N THR A 135 25.43 -14.39 -17.59
CA THR A 135 24.54 -15.57 -17.49
C THR A 135 24.61 -16.33 -16.15
N ARG A 136 25.07 -15.72 -15.05
CA ARG A 136 25.49 -16.46 -13.83
C ARG A 136 24.77 -16.14 -12.52
N TYR A 137 23.65 -15.41 -12.53
CA TYR A 137 22.89 -15.16 -11.30
C TYR A 137 21.80 -16.20 -11.06
N THR A 138 21.87 -16.88 -9.91
CA THR A 138 20.86 -17.87 -9.49
C THR A 138 19.62 -17.18 -8.90
N GLY A 139 18.44 -17.80 -9.01
CA GLY A 139 17.16 -17.22 -8.56
C GLY A 139 17.13 -16.73 -7.10
N ARG A 140 17.98 -17.27 -6.21
CA ARG A 140 18.13 -16.80 -4.83
C ARG A 140 18.78 -15.43 -4.72
N GLN A 141 19.75 -15.12 -5.58
CA GLN A 141 20.43 -13.82 -5.61
C GLN A 141 19.51 -12.71 -6.13
N ILE A 142 18.63 -13.03 -7.09
CA ILE A 142 17.63 -12.09 -7.63
C ILE A 142 16.62 -11.68 -6.55
N ILE A 143 16.15 -12.63 -5.74
CA ILE A 143 15.23 -12.37 -4.61
C ILE A 143 15.91 -11.52 -3.52
N SER A 144 17.20 -11.78 -3.25
CA SER A 144 17.99 -11.00 -2.29
C SER A 144 18.16 -9.54 -2.75
N LEU A 145 18.52 -9.31 -4.01
CA LEU A 145 18.68 -7.96 -4.57
C LEU A 145 17.35 -7.20 -4.60
N SER A 146 16.24 -7.87 -4.94
CA SER A 146 14.90 -7.27 -4.90
C SER A 146 14.51 -6.80 -3.49
N ARG A 147 14.94 -7.52 -2.44
CA ARG A 147 14.73 -7.12 -1.04
C ARG A 147 15.61 -5.93 -0.63
N ILE A 148 16.85 -5.86 -1.11
CA ILE A 148 17.76 -4.73 -0.85
C ILE A 148 17.26 -3.46 -1.54
N ILE A 149 16.84 -3.57 -2.81
CA ILE A 149 16.26 -2.45 -3.57
C ILE A 149 15.00 -1.93 -2.87
N ARG A 150 14.12 -2.83 -2.42
CA ARG A 150 12.94 -2.46 -1.62
C ARG A 150 13.35 -1.69 -0.34
N ALA A 151 14.37 -2.15 0.37
CA ALA A 151 14.82 -1.51 1.61
C ALA A 151 15.43 -0.12 1.38
N LEU A 152 16.08 0.11 0.23
CA LEU A 152 16.63 1.42 -0.13
C LEU A 152 15.51 2.39 -0.52
N VAL A 153 14.65 2.01 -1.47
CA VAL A 153 13.56 2.87 -1.97
C VAL A 153 12.54 3.20 -0.88
N CYS A 154 12.19 2.23 -0.01
CA CYS A 154 11.20 2.47 1.05
C CYS A 154 11.76 3.23 2.27
N ASN A 155 13.09 3.26 2.50
CA ASN A 155 13.68 3.98 3.64
C ASN A 155 14.15 5.41 3.30
N GLN A 156 14.08 5.85 2.04
CA GLN A 156 14.82 7.05 1.61
C GLN A 156 14.21 8.42 1.97
N LYS A 157 13.20 8.54 2.87
CA LYS A 157 12.83 9.88 3.41
C LYS A 157 12.46 9.88 4.89
N VAL A 158 13.47 10.12 5.74
CA VAL A 158 13.37 11.08 6.86
C VAL A 158 14.57 12.01 6.78
N HIS A 159 14.49 13.04 5.94
CA HIS A 159 15.17 14.31 6.17
C HIS A 159 14.49 15.41 5.34
N PRO A 160 13.91 16.46 5.96
CA PRO A 160 13.35 17.59 5.25
C PRO A 160 14.47 18.57 4.84
N PHE A 161 14.33 19.14 3.65
CA PHE A 161 15.23 20.13 3.08
C PHE A 161 14.78 21.56 3.44
N PHE A 162 15.77 22.44 3.58
CA PHE A 162 15.80 23.92 3.55
C PHE A 162 15.58 24.77 4.82
N GLY A 163 16.64 25.52 5.12
CA GLY A 163 16.67 26.70 5.98
C GLY A 163 18.01 27.45 5.84
N LYS A 164 18.36 27.91 4.63
CA LYS A 164 19.32 29.02 4.48
C LYS A 164 18.59 30.31 4.80
N LEU A 165 18.89 30.91 5.96
CA LEU A 165 18.76 32.35 6.20
C LEU A 165 20.00 32.80 6.97
N ASN A 166 20.93 33.40 6.24
CA ASN A 166 21.85 34.41 6.80
C ASN A 166 21.01 35.62 7.20
N TYR A 167 21.28 36.23 8.36
CA TYR A 167 21.44 37.68 8.51
C TYR A 167 22.04 38.00 9.89
N ARG A 168 23.24 38.61 9.84
CA ARG A 168 23.99 39.37 10.86
C ARG A 168 24.44 38.68 12.15
#